data_AF-A0A848W971-F1
#
_entry.id   AF-A0A848W971-F1
#
_cell.length_a   1.000
_cell.length_b   1.000
_cell.length_c   1.000
_cell.angle_alpha   90.00
_cell.angle_beta   90.00
_cell.angle_gamma   90.00
#
_symmetry.space_group_name_H-M   'P 1'
#
loop_
_entity.id
_entity.type
_entity.pdbx_description
1 polymer ?
#
loop_
_entity_poly.entity_id
_entity_poly.type
_entity_poly.pdbx_seq_one_letter_code
_entity_poly.pdbx_strand_id
1 'polypeptide(L)'
;MNLKGSDKAPEPDAAISREIELKLRATPDAVAQILASPLLAAGIPGLASAQNLDAAYYDTADLRLQKRGISLRVRREGDRFVQNIKTKGAATGALDRREWETVVPDLTPRPDWVTDRHALALLGHLAPNELTAICRTLIERETRVIGYKHDGDIAIIEIAFDRGTLEAGDRNVPTAEIELELLKGHRQALYALAQDLHEVAPLQVELRSKAERAYALFTGDIPKSHKAKKVRFTPDTSVAAGMSAVFAGCFVHWMANEPAVLESGDAEALHQMRVALRRTRSAFTLFDSVLPAMQARWLKRECQWIGNALGAARDWDVFLDDVLAPLEANRQDDIALTALREQCLRARARNYETARAATLSPRYTTFVLNFGRWLDDAAWHADRHTTRREILDAPLTAFAQIQLERRHRKLLKLGRKLATATPQRRHRLRIAVKKMRYASEFFAAVYPGKATGQMIGDLSRLQVTLGDLNDLAVTERQLETVIYQAFADPAHDDIVRGVGLVVGWSTARAKRGETNLLTQWDRFTRRKRFWKRAKKK
;
A
#
# COMPACT_ATOMS: atom_id res chain seq x y z
N MET A 1 62.05 -0.61 -35.06
CA MET A 1 61.54 0.65 -34.51
C MET A 1 60.05 0.45 -34.28
N ASN A 2 59.70 -0.06 -33.10
CA ASN A 2 58.36 -0.60 -32.79
C ASN A 2 57.41 0.53 -32.38
N LEU A 3 56.25 0.56 -33.02
CA LEU A 3 55.19 1.54 -32.81
C LEU A 3 54.00 0.91 -32.09
N LYS A 4 53.46 1.68 -31.14
CA LYS A 4 52.10 1.65 -30.54
C LYS A 4 51.86 0.64 -29.42
N GLY A 5 51.99 1.17 -28.20
CA GLY A 5 51.39 0.61 -26.99
C GLY A 5 49.87 0.71 -27.04
N SER A 6 49.22 -0.38 -26.64
CA SER A 6 47.78 -0.50 -26.45
C SER A 6 47.41 -0.05 -25.04
N ASP A 7 46.55 0.95 -24.95
CA ASP A 7 45.80 1.30 -23.75
C ASP A 7 44.96 0.10 -23.31
N LYS A 8 45.33 -0.54 -22.19
CA LYS A 8 44.44 -1.44 -21.46
C LYS A 8 43.45 -0.59 -20.67
N ALA A 9 42.19 -0.60 -21.11
CA ALA A 9 41.07 -0.10 -20.31
C ALA A 9 41.00 -0.88 -18.97
N PRO A 10 40.73 -0.22 -17.83
CA PRO A 10 40.52 -0.92 -16.57
C PRO A 10 39.20 -1.70 -16.61
N GLU A 11 39.26 -2.95 -16.14
CA GLU A 11 38.13 -3.87 -15.96
C GLU A 11 37.01 -3.25 -15.09
N PRO A 12 35.73 -3.36 -15.48
CA PRO A 12 34.61 -3.03 -14.60
C PRO A 12 34.02 -4.33 -14.03
N ASP A 13 34.32 -4.68 -12.78
CA ASP A 13 33.44 -5.59 -12.03
C ASP A 13 33.65 -5.48 -10.51
N ALA A 14 33.07 -4.43 -9.94
CA ALA A 14 32.52 -4.52 -8.59
C ALA A 14 31.03 -4.79 -8.78
N ALA A 15 30.66 -6.07 -8.81
CA ALA A 15 29.27 -6.49 -8.94
C ALA A 15 28.45 -5.86 -7.81
N ILE A 16 27.54 -4.95 -8.17
CA ILE A 16 26.56 -4.38 -7.24
C ILE A 16 25.65 -5.53 -6.81
N SER A 17 25.90 -6.14 -5.65
CA SER A 17 24.98 -7.12 -5.08
C SER A 17 23.67 -6.41 -4.72
N ARG A 18 22.57 -6.79 -5.36
CA ARG A 18 21.24 -6.37 -4.95
C ARG A 18 20.75 -7.37 -3.91
N GLU A 19 20.72 -6.96 -2.64
CA GLU A 19 20.06 -7.72 -1.59
C GLU A 19 18.55 -7.84 -1.90
N ILE A 20 18.02 -9.05 -1.81
CA ILE A 20 16.60 -9.34 -1.99
C ILE A 20 16.07 -9.91 -0.68
N GLU A 21 15.38 -9.05 0.08
CA GLU A 21 14.86 -9.36 1.42
C GLU A 21 13.32 -9.32 1.47
N LEU A 22 12.71 -10.22 2.25
CA LEU A 22 11.32 -10.16 2.69
C LEU A 22 11.29 -10.13 4.23
N LYS A 23 10.56 -9.18 4.81
CA LYS A 23 10.49 -8.99 6.27
C LYS A 23 9.12 -9.33 6.79
N LEU A 24 9.10 -10.08 7.89
CA LEU A 24 7.91 -10.55 8.55
C LEU A 24 7.98 -10.13 10.02
N ARG A 25 7.04 -9.30 10.47
CA ARG A 25 6.81 -9.05 11.90
C ARG A 25 6.24 -10.33 12.52
N ALA A 26 6.77 -10.68 13.69
CA ALA A 26 6.39 -11.86 14.45
C ALA A 26 6.13 -11.48 15.92
N THR A 27 5.55 -12.40 16.68
CA THR A 27 5.64 -12.38 18.15
C THR A 27 6.83 -13.25 18.60
N PRO A 28 7.38 -13.04 19.80
CA PRO A 28 8.40 -13.93 20.35
C PRO A 28 7.97 -15.41 20.34
N ASP A 29 6.70 -15.68 20.64
CA ASP A 29 6.12 -17.03 20.60
C ASP A 29 6.09 -17.61 19.17
N ALA A 30 5.72 -16.81 18.18
CA ALA A 30 5.72 -17.23 16.78
C ALA A 30 7.14 -17.58 16.31
N VAL A 31 8.14 -16.79 16.71
CA VAL A 31 9.56 -17.09 16.44
C VAL A 31 9.95 -18.42 17.08
N ALA A 32 9.61 -18.65 18.34
CA ALA A 32 9.93 -19.90 19.04
C ALA A 32 9.28 -21.13 18.37
N GLN A 33 8.01 -21.02 17.97
CA GLN A 33 7.30 -22.09 17.25
C GLN A 33 7.94 -22.41 15.90
N ILE A 34 8.34 -21.39 15.15
CA ILE A 34 9.00 -21.56 13.85
C ILE A 34 10.39 -22.17 14.02
N LEU A 35 11.16 -21.74 15.02
CA LEU A 35 12.48 -22.31 15.32
C LEU A 35 12.41 -23.80 15.65
N ALA A 36 11.34 -24.24 16.32
CA ALA A 36 11.08 -25.64 16.64
C ALA A 36 10.46 -26.43 15.46
N SER A 37 10.14 -25.79 14.34
CA SER A 37 9.41 -26.43 13.25
C SER A 37 10.29 -27.30 12.35
N PRO A 38 9.74 -28.38 11.75
CA PRO A 38 10.46 -29.21 10.80
C PRO A 38 10.92 -28.48 9.53
N LEU A 39 10.35 -27.30 9.22
CA LEU A 39 10.76 -26.50 8.06
C LEU A 39 12.24 -26.08 8.13
N LEU A 40 12.77 -25.95 9.34
CA LEU A 40 14.19 -25.60 9.56
C LEU A 40 15.10 -26.82 9.73
N ALA A 41 14.54 -28.04 9.73
CA ALA A 41 15.34 -29.27 9.86
C ALA A 41 16.28 -29.49 8.66
N ALA A 42 15.98 -28.87 7.52
CA ALA A 42 16.83 -28.83 6.32
C ALA A 42 17.94 -27.75 6.38
N GLY A 43 18.22 -27.22 7.56
CA GLY A 43 19.31 -26.26 7.78
C GLY A 43 20.65 -26.82 7.30
N ILE A 44 21.41 -26.00 6.58
CA ILE A 44 22.75 -26.36 6.12
C ILE A 44 23.67 -26.38 7.35
N PRO A 45 24.27 -27.53 7.71
CA PRO A 45 25.11 -27.63 8.89
C PRO A 45 26.29 -26.66 8.84
N GLY A 46 26.63 -26.05 9.98
CA GLY A 46 27.76 -25.10 10.10
C GLY A 46 27.46 -23.68 9.63
N LEU A 47 26.30 -23.39 9.04
CA LEU A 47 25.87 -22.04 8.67
C LEU A 47 24.86 -21.42 9.64
N ALA A 48 24.58 -22.10 10.75
CA ALA A 48 23.79 -21.54 11.85
C ALA A 48 24.68 -20.60 12.69
N SER A 49 24.15 -19.44 13.07
CA SER A 49 24.83 -18.51 13.96
C SER A 49 23.85 -17.88 14.95
N ALA A 50 24.39 -17.39 16.06
CA ALA A 50 23.66 -16.59 17.03
C ALA A 50 24.57 -15.43 17.47
N GLN A 51 24.02 -14.23 17.55
CA GLN A 51 24.77 -13.04 17.91
C GLN A 51 23.87 -11.97 18.54
N ASN A 52 24.48 -11.15 19.40
CA ASN A 52 23.84 -9.95 19.93
C ASN A 52 24.23 -8.77 19.05
N LEU A 53 23.24 -8.14 18.43
CA LEU A 53 23.36 -6.95 17.63
C LEU A 53 23.04 -5.73 18.49
N ASP A 54 24.05 -4.92 18.75
CA ASP A 54 23.92 -3.62 19.42
C ASP A 54 24.21 -2.52 18.41
N ALA A 55 23.23 -1.67 18.16
CA ALA A 55 23.40 -0.56 17.24
C ALA A 55 22.67 0.69 17.71
N ALA A 56 23.24 1.86 17.38
CA ALA A 56 22.65 3.16 17.64
C ALA A 56 22.44 3.91 16.32
N TYR A 57 21.23 4.43 16.12
CA TYR A 57 20.89 5.34 15.04
C TYR A 57 21.15 6.77 15.48
N TYR A 58 21.68 7.58 14.55
CA TYR A 58 22.05 8.97 14.80
C TYR A 58 21.41 9.92 13.79
N ASP A 59 21.00 11.08 14.27
CA ASP A 59 20.57 12.22 13.45
C ASP A 59 20.83 13.53 14.19
N THR A 60 20.65 14.66 13.50
CA THR A 60 20.65 15.98 14.12
C THR A 60 19.35 16.19 14.92
N ALA A 61 19.36 17.14 15.86
CA ALA A 61 18.18 17.45 16.68
C ALA A 61 16.92 17.80 15.85
N ASP A 62 17.11 18.38 14.66
CA ASP A 62 16.07 18.73 13.70
C ASP A 62 15.87 17.67 12.58
N LEU A 63 16.44 16.47 12.73
CA LEU A 63 16.26 15.31 11.85
C LEU A 63 16.66 15.54 10.38
N ARG A 64 17.80 16.21 10.14
CA ARG A 64 18.24 16.55 8.77
C ARG A 64 18.54 15.32 7.93
N LEU A 65 19.11 14.26 8.50
CA LEU A 65 19.43 13.04 7.76
C LEU A 65 18.14 12.33 7.34
N GLN A 66 17.20 12.15 8.26
CA GLN A 66 15.89 11.55 7.97
C GLN A 66 15.15 12.31 6.86
N LYS A 67 15.10 13.64 6.94
CA LYS A 67 14.45 14.51 5.94
C LYS A 67 15.07 14.37 4.55
N ARG A 68 16.35 14.01 4.47
CA ARG A 68 17.06 13.70 3.23
C ARG A 68 16.94 12.23 2.81
N GLY A 69 16.24 11.40 3.57
CA GLY A 69 16.09 9.97 3.29
C GLY A 69 17.35 9.17 3.59
N ILE A 70 18.14 9.62 4.57
CA ILE A 70 19.40 8.99 4.98
C ILE A 70 19.21 8.41 6.38
N SER A 71 19.75 7.22 6.62
CA SER A 71 19.92 6.68 7.97
C SER A 71 21.40 6.47 8.25
N LEU A 72 21.88 7.07 9.33
CA LEU A 72 23.21 6.84 9.88
C LEU A 72 23.08 5.94 11.11
N ARG A 73 23.82 4.83 11.14
CA ARG A 73 23.85 3.89 12.26
C ARG A 73 25.28 3.51 12.58
N VAL A 74 25.61 3.37 13.85
CA VAL A 74 26.83 2.65 14.27
C VAL A 74 26.40 1.35 14.93
N ARG A 75 26.97 0.22 14.48
CA ARG A 75 26.70 -1.11 15.05
C ARG A 75 27.98 -1.74 15.59
N ARG A 76 27.87 -2.51 16.66
CA ARG A 76 28.94 -3.38 17.13
C ARG A 76 28.94 -4.68 16.30
N GLU A 77 30.11 -5.08 15.82
CA GLU A 77 30.37 -6.37 15.16
C GLU A 77 31.57 -7.02 15.84
N GLY A 78 31.33 -8.00 16.73
CA GLY A 78 32.40 -8.56 17.56
C GLY A 78 33.08 -7.47 18.39
N ASP A 79 34.38 -7.27 18.14
CA ASP A 79 35.23 -6.27 18.84
C ASP A 79 35.38 -4.95 18.08
N ARG A 80 34.79 -4.82 16.90
CA ARG A 80 34.83 -3.59 16.10
C ARG A 80 33.47 -2.90 16.06
N PHE A 81 33.48 -1.60 15.72
CA PHE A 81 32.28 -0.84 15.45
C PHE A 81 32.26 -0.41 13.99
N VAL A 82 31.09 -0.54 13.36
CA VAL A 82 30.89 -0.22 11.95
C VAL A 82 29.82 0.86 11.85
N GLN A 83 30.23 2.03 11.38
CA GLN A 83 29.35 3.09 10.93
C GLN A 83 28.81 2.74 9.54
N ASN A 84 27.51 2.94 9.37
CA ASN A 84 26.79 2.59 8.15
C ASN A 84 25.84 3.72 7.75
N ILE A 85 25.97 4.18 6.50
CA ILE A 85 25.11 5.19 5.89
C ILE A 85 24.28 4.51 4.81
N LYS A 86 22.94 4.55 4.97
CA LYS A 86 22.01 4.01 3.98
C LYS A 86 21.11 5.09 3.41
N THR A 87 20.87 5.05 2.10
CA THR A 87 19.79 5.83 1.48
C THR A 87 18.47 5.05 1.44
N LYS A 88 17.34 5.75 1.47
CA LYS A 88 16.03 5.13 1.19
C LYS A 88 15.97 4.74 -0.28
N GLY A 89 15.79 3.43 -0.54
CA GLY A 89 15.38 2.94 -1.86
C GLY A 89 13.89 3.26 -2.13
N ALA A 90 13.50 3.31 -3.40
CA ALA A 90 12.08 3.42 -3.76
C ALA A 90 11.26 2.22 -3.23
N ALA A 91 10.05 2.48 -2.73
CA ALA A 91 9.12 1.51 -2.12
C ALA A 91 8.66 0.33 -3.01
N THR A 92 9.08 0.30 -4.27
CA THR A 92 8.98 -0.86 -5.16
C THR A 92 10.33 -1.03 -5.81
N GLY A 93 11.07 -2.07 -5.43
CA GLY A 93 12.16 -2.64 -6.20
C GLY A 93 13.09 -1.64 -6.87
N ALA A 94 14.18 -1.33 -6.18
CA ALA A 94 15.47 -1.05 -6.78
C ALA A 94 15.57 0.11 -7.78
N LEU A 95 15.68 1.33 -7.24
CA LEU A 95 16.56 2.35 -7.80
C LEU A 95 17.32 3.03 -6.63
N ASP A 96 18.60 2.71 -6.54
CA ASP A 96 19.67 3.30 -5.69
C ASP A 96 19.46 3.27 -4.15
N ARG A 97 19.32 2.08 -3.57
CA ARG A 97 19.70 1.87 -2.15
C ARG A 97 21.22 1.71 -2.14
N ARG A 98 21.94 2.73 -1.69
CA ARG A 98 23.40 2.68 -1.54
C ARG A 98 23.73 2.59 -0.06
N GLU A 99 24.79 1.85 0.20
CA GLU A 99 25.27 1.56 1.53
C GLU A 99 26.76 1.83 1.56
N TRP A 100 27.20 2.57 2.57
CA TRP A 100 28.62 2.83 2.82
C TRP A 100 28.94 2.44 4.25
N GLU A 101 30.02 1.68 4.40
CA GLU A 101 30.49 1.20 5.69
C GLU A 101 31.85 1.81 6.02
N THR A 102 32.05 2.15 7.29
CA THR A 102 33.32 2.70 7.80
C THR A 102 33.55 2.15 9.20
N VAL A 103 34.72 1.58 9.45
CA VAL A 103 35.08 1.09 10.80
C VAL A 103 35.39 2.30 11.68
N VAL A 104 34.82 2.33 12.88
CA VAL A 104 34.93 3.40 13.88
C VAL A 104 35.35 2.81 15.23
N PRO A 105 35.92 3.61 16.16
CA PRO A 105 36.52 3.07 17.39
C PRO A 105 35.48 2.64 18.44
N ASP A 106 34.29 3.24 18.42
CA ASP A 106 33.24 3.05 19.43
C ASP A 106 31.85 3.30 18.82
N LEU A 107 30.78 3.27 19.64
CA LEU A 107 29.40 3.50 19.16
C LEU A 107 29.14 4.93 18.66
N THR A 108 30.05 5.88 18.86
CA THR A 108 29.92 7.27 18.43
C THR A 108 30.23 7.40 16.94
N PRO A 109 29.39 8.07 16.14
CA PRO A 109 29.64 8.23 14.73
C PRO A 109 30.90 9.07 14.46
N ARG A 110 31.57 8.77 13.34
CA ARG A 110 32.68 9.53 12.75
C ARG A 110 32.31 9.88 11.30
N PRO A 111 31.40 10.85 11.08
CA PRO A 111 31.01 11.25 9.73
C PRO A 111 32.18 11.85 8.92
N ASP A 112 33.18 12.37 9.62
CA ASP A 112 34.45 12.87 9.09
C ASP A 112 35.37 11.78 8.51
N TRP A 113 35.15 10.52 8.87
CA TRP A 113 35.93 9.38 8.35
C TRP A 113 35.36 8.81 7.04
N VAL A 114 34.23 9.34 6.58
CA VAL A 114 33.62 8.95 5.31
C VAL A 114 34.41 9.57 4.17
N THR A 115 34.98 8.73 3.30
CA THR A 115 35.80 9.19 2.16
C THR A 115 35.04 9.22 0.84
N ASP A 116 33.92 8.50 0.75
CA ASP A 116 33.11 8.45 -0.46
C ASP A 116 32.41 9.81 -0.71
N ARG A 117 32.67 10.40 -1.89
CA ARG A 117 32.13 11.71 -2.26
C ARG A 117 30.60 11.76 -2.32
N HIS A 118 29.93 10.67 -2.71
CA HIS A 118 28.47 10.63 -2.74
C HIS A 118 27.91 10.57 -1.32
N ALA A 119 28.49 9.74 -0.45
CA ALA A 119 28.11 9.68 0.95
C ALA A 119 28.29 11.04 1.66
N LEU A 120 29.43 11.70 1.45
CA LEU A 120 29.70 13.05 1.98
C LEU A 120 28.68 14.08 1.47
N ALA A 121 28.37 14.07 0.17
CA ALA A 121 27.38 14.98 -0.41
C ALA A 121 25.98 14.77 0.17
N LEU A 122 25.62 13.51 0.49
CA LEU A 122 24.34 13.17 1.11
C LEU A 122 24.26 13.65 2.57
N LEU A 123 25.30 13.37 3.37
CA LEU A 123 25.41 13.85 4.75
C LEU A 123 25.34 15.39 4.80
N GLY A 124 26.00 16.06 3.85
CA GLY A 124 26.14 17.51 3.82
C GLY A 124 26.90 18.04 5.05
N HIS A 125 26.71 19.31 5.40
CA HIS A 125 27.41 19.91 6.52
C HIS A 125 26.82 19.48 7.88
N LEU A 126 27.63 18.77 8.67
CA LEU A 126 27.38 18.40 10.07
C LEU A 126 28.43 19.10 10.94
N ALA A 127 27.99 19.88 11.92
CA ALA A 127 28.89 20.48 12.90
C ALA A 127 29.44 19.40 13.86
N PRO A 128 30.60 19.65 14.51
CA PRO A 128 31.08 18.77 15.56
C PRO A 128 30.01 18.55 16.63
N ASN A 129 29.80 17.29 17.04
CA ASN A 129 28.83 16.88 18.06
C ASN A 129 27.35 17.23 17.75
N GLU A 130 27.00 17.53 16.50
CA GLU A 130 25.61 17.82 16.12
C GLU A 130 24.72 16.56 16.07
N LEU A 131 25.35 15.38 15.92
CA LEU A 131 24.65 14.10 15.87
C LEU A 131 24.36 13.60 17.28
N THR A 132 23.10 13.20 17.50
CA THR A 132 22.62 12.62 18.75
C THR A 132 22.09 11.22 18.51
N ALA A 133 22.21 10.33 19.49
CA ALA A 133 21.61 9.01 19.42
C ALA A 133 20.10 9.15 19.52
N ILE A 134 19.38 8.80 18.45
CA ILE A 134 17.92 8.89 18.40
C ILE A 134 17.26 7.58 18.83
N CYS A 135 17.92 6.45 18.60
CA CYS A 135 17.36 5.15 18.94
C CYS A 135 18.47 4.12 19.03
N ARG A 136 18.48 3.32 20.10
CA ARG A 136 19.31 2.13 20.25
C ARG A 136 18.48 0.89 19.93
N THR A 137 19.10 -0.06 19.26
CA THR A 137 18.49 -1.36 18.94
C THR A 137 19.35 -2.44 19.56
N LEU A 138 18.75 -3.23 20.45
CA LEU A 138 19.37 -4.37 21.12
C LEU A 138 18.64 -5.62 20.66
N ILE A 139 19.27 -6.39 19.77
CA ILE A 139 18.63 -7.51 19.09
C ILE A 139 19.46 -8.78 19.26
N GLU A 140 18.86 -9.83 19.79
CA GLU A 140 19.35 -11.19 19.68
C GLU A 140 18.96 -11.72 18.31
N ARG A 141 19.96 -11.98 17.46
CA ARG A 141 19.77 -12.57 16.13
C ARG A 141 20.20 -14.02 16.14
N GLU A 142 19.32 -14.89 15.68
CA GLU A 142 19.62 -16.27 15.34
C GLU A 142 19.44 -16.47 13.84
N THR A 143 20.46 -16.98 13.15
CA THR A 143 20.44 -17.17 11.70
C THR A 143 20.39 -18.65 11.34
N ARG A 144 19.61 -18.99 10.33
CA ARG A 144 19.58 -20.32 9.69
C ARG A 144 19.69 -20.15 8.18
N VAL A 145 20.59 -20.89 7.54
CA VAL A 145 20.62 -20.99 6.08
C VAL A 145 20.01 -22.32 5.67
N ILE A 146 19.03 -22.29 4.77
CA ILE A 146 18.30 -23.49 4.33
C ILE A 146 18.37 -23.63 2.81
N GLY A 147 18.33 -24.88 2.33
CA GLY A 147 17.96 -25.20 0.96
C GLY A 147 16.45 -25.40 0.86
N TYR A 148 15.75 -24.48 0.19
CA TYR A 148 14.30 -24.53 0.06
C TYR A 148 13.90 -24.96 -1.36
N LYS A 149 13.16 -26.07 -1.46
CA LYS A 149 12.71 -26.61 -2.75
C LYS A 149 11.41 -25.93 -3.19
N HIS A 150 11.43 -25.30 -4.36
CA HIS A 150 10.27 -24.64 -4.94
C HIS A 150 10.24 -24.85 -6.45
N ASP A 151 9.10 -25.28 -7.00
CA ASP A 151 8.88 -25.51 -8.44
C ASP A 151 9.96 -26.38 -9.14
N GLY A 152 10.58 -27.29 -8.39
CA GLY A 152 11.61 -28.20 -8.89
C GLY A 152 13.05 -27.68 -8.72
N ASP A 153 13.23 -26.40 -8.40
CA ASP A 153 14.52 -25.78 -8.11
C ASP A 153 14.78 -25.68 -6.61
N ILE A 154 16.05 -25.49 -6.23
CA ILE A 154 16.47 -25.24 -4.84
C ILE A 154 16.97 -23.80 -4.73
N ALA A 155 16.32 -23.02 -3.87
CA ALA A 155 16.80 -21.72 -3.44
C ALA A 155 17.63 -21.86 -2.15
N ILE A 156 18.68 -21.07 -2.02
CA ILE A 156 19.44 -20.93 -0.77
C ILE A 156 18.96 -19.63 -0.13
N ILE A 157 18.37 -19.76 1.06
CA ILE A 157 17.75 -18.66 1.78
C ILE A 157 18.38 -18.57 3.17
N GLU A 158 18.84 -17.39 3.52
CA GLU A 158 19.17 -17.05 4.90
C GLU A 158 17.91 -16.55 5.61
N ILE A 159 17.66 -17.08 6.80
CA ILE A 159 16.55 -16.73 7.67
C ILE A 159 17.15 -16.14 8.95
N ALA A 160 16.94 -14.86 9.19
CA ALA A 160 17.33 -14.20 10.43
C ALA A 160 16.11 -14.04 11.35
N PHE A 161 16.21 -14.61 12.55
CA PHE A 161 15.24 -14.48 13.62
C PHE A 161 15.73 -13.45 14.62
N ASP A 162 15.09 -12.30 14.65
CA ASP A 162 15.45 -11.18 15.51
C ASP A 162 14.46 -11.06 16.67
N ARG A 163 14.97 -10.96 17.89
CA ARG A 163 14.20 -10.67 19.09
C ARG A 163 14.92 -9.62 19.92
N GLY A 164 14.22 -8.62 20.44
CA GLY A 164 14.84 -7.64 21.32
C GLY A 164 14.04 -6.37 21.49
N THR A 165 14.73 -5.23 21.62
CA THR A 165 14.12 -3.93 21.94
C THR A 165 14.59 -2.80 21.02
N LEU A 166 13.69 -1.87 20.76
CA LEU A 166 13.99 -0.54 20.21
C LEU A 166 13.82 0.48 21.34
N GLU A 167 14.85 1.30 21.57
CA GLU A 167 14.93 2.22 22.73
C GLU A 167 15.17 3.65 22.23
N ALA A 168 14.23 4.56 22.48
CA ALA A 168 14.34 5.96 22.09
C ALA A 168 13.90 6.90 23.22
N GLY A 169 14.87 7.44 23.96
CA GLY A 169 14.61 8.15 25.22
C GLY A 169 13.93 7.23 26.22
N ASP A 170 12.82 7.68 26.82
CA ASP A 170 12.05 6.89 27.79
C ASP A 170 11.11 5.84 27.15
N ARG A 171 11.07 5.76 25.80
CA ARG A 171 10.22 4.80 25.10
C ARG A 171 11.01 3.55 24.73
N ASN A 172 10.50 2.41 25.14
CA ASN A 172 11.01 1.09 24.78
C ASN A 172 9.89 0.25 24.16
N VAL A 173 10.15 -0.35 23.00
CA VAL A 173 9.21 -1.23 22.31
C VAL A 173 9.88 -2.57 22.02
N PRO A 174 9.36 -3.69 22.57
CA PRO A 174 9.77 -5.03 22.17
C PRO A 174 9.54 -5.24 20.68
N THR A 175 10.49 -5.89 20.02
CA THR A 175 10.41 -6.23 18.60
C THR A 175 10.78 -7.69 18.38
N ALA A 176 10.03 -8.34 17.50
CA ALA A 176 10.35 -9.65 16.97
C ALA A 176 10.07 -9.67 15.47
N GLU A 177 11.04 -10.13 14.69
CA GLU A 177 10.93 -10.18 13.24
C GLU A 177 11.72 -11.34 12.65
N ILE A 178 11.28 -11.75 11.46
CA ILE A 178 11.93 -12.77 10.64
C ILE A 178 12.28 -12.09 9.31
N GLU A 179 13.56 -12.07 8.98
CA GLU A 179 14.05 -11.57 7.69
C GLU A 179 14.46 -12.77 6.82
N LEU A 180 13.92 -12.83 5.61
CA LEU A 180 14.26 -13.85 4.61
C LEU A 180 15.10 -13.19 3.52
N GLU A 181 16.34 -13.62 3.39
CA GLU A 181 17.27 -13.11 2.38
C GLU A 181 17.63 -14.19 1.37
N LEU A 182 17.45 -13.87 0.08
CA LEU A 182 17.77 -14.79 -1.00
C LEU A 182 19.26 -14.73 -1.33
N LEU A 183 20.01 -15.77 -0.95
CA LEU A 183 21.42 -15.91 -1.31
C LEU A 183 21.59 -16.47 -2.74
N LYS A 184 20.73 -17.42 -3.12
CA LYS A 184 20.74 -18.03 -4.47
C LYS A 184 19.36 -18.53 -4.85
N GLY A 185 18.99 -18.41 -6.13
CA GLY A 185 17.76 -18.98 -6.69
C GLY A 185 16.76 -17.91 -7.12
N HIS A 186 15.48 -18.27 -7.07
CA HIS A 186 14.38 -17.46 -7.57
C HIS A 186 13.62 -16.76 -6.42
N ARG A 187 13.28 -15.48 -6.58
CA ARG A 187 12.62 -14.62 -5.55
C ARG A 187 11.32 -15.21 -5.02
N GLN A 188 10.66 -16.01 -5.86
CA GLN A 188 9.47 -16.80 -5.57
C GLN A 188 9.60 -17.64 -4.31
N ALA A 189 10.78 -18.22 -4.12
CA ALA A 189 11.06 -19.07 -2.98
C ALA A 189 10.93 -18.31 -1.65
N LEU A 190 11.20 -17.00 -1.61
CA LEU A 190 10.99 -16.20 -0.39
C LEU A 190 9.51 -16.09 -0.03
N TYR A 191 8.63 -15.86 -1.01
CA TYR A 191 7.20 -15.78 -0.76
C TYR A 191 6.60 -17.13 -0.39
N ALA A 192 7.05 -18.21 -1.05
CA ALA A 192 6.62 -19.56 -0.74
C ALA A 192 7.07 -19.99 0.67
N LEU A 193 8.34 -19.78 1.01
CA LEU A 193 8.84 -20.02 2.36
C LEU A 193 8.08 -19.17 3.39
N ALA A 194 7.85 -17.88 3.13
CA ALA A 194 7.07 -17.04 4.03
C ALA A 194 5.64 -17.56 4.26
N GLN A 195 5.03 -18.21 3.27
CA GLN A 195 3.73 -18.86 3.42
C GLN A 195 3.83 -20.09 4.32
N ASP A 196 4.81 -20.97 4.10
CA ASP A 196 5.01 -22.16 4.94
C ASP A 196 5.30 -21.76 6.40
N LEU A 197 6.13 -20.73 6.62
CA LEU A 197 6.38 -20.17 7.95
C LEU A 197 5.10 -19.58 8.56
N HIS A 198 4.26 -18.95 7.75
CA HIS A 198 2.99 -18.38 8.19
C HIS A 198 1.94 -19.45 8.55
N GLU A 199 2.03 -20.64 7.96
CA GLU A 199 1.20 -21.79 8.32
C GLU A 199 1.59 -22.37 9.68
N VAL A 200 2.88 -22.28 10.06
CA VAL A 200 3.35 -22.68 11.39
C VAL A 200 2.88 -21.70 12.46
N ALA A 201 3.06 -20.39 12.24
CA ALA A 201 2.63 -19.36 13.17
C ALA A 201 2.18 -18.08 12.45
N PRO A 202 1.19 -17.33 12.97
CA PRO A 202 0.76 -16.07 12.36
C PRO A 202 1.89 -15.03 12.27
N LEU A 203 2.12 -14.50 11.08
CA LEU A 203 3.13 -13.49 10.74
C LEU A 203 2.46 -12.33 10.00
N GLN A 204 3.15 -11.19 9.91
CA GLN A 204 2.70 -10.02 9.13
C GLN A 204 3.81 -9.50 8.26
N VAL A 205 3.52 -9.14 7.01
CA VAL A 205 4.52 -8.51 6.14
C VAL A 205 4.85 -7.12 6.67
N GLU A 206 6.14 -6.83 6.87
CA GLU A 206 6.62 -5.53 7.31
C GLU A 206 7.42 -4.87 6.19
N LEU A 207 6.96 -3.70 5.71
CA LEU A 207 7.67 -2.94 4.68
C LEU A 207 8.55 -1.83 5.27
N ARG A 208 8.33 -1.43 6.53
CA ARG A 208 9.17 -0.41 7.16
C ARG A 208 10.49 -1.01 7.58
N SER A 209 11.57 -0.32 7.24
CA SER A 209 12.88 -0.65 7.78
C SER A 209 12.94 -0.47 9.30
N LYS A 210 13.87 -1.16 9.97
CA LYS A 210 14.21 -0.91 11.39
C LYS A 210 14.47 0.57 11.65
N ALA A 211 15.16 1.26 10.73
CA ALA A 211 15.40 2.70 10.81
C ALA A 211 14.10 3.52 10.83
N GLU A 212 13.14 3.21 9.95
CA GLU A 212 11.85 3.92 9.93
C GLU A 212 11.05 3.72 11.21
N ARG A 213 11.08 2.51 11.79
CA ARG A 213 10.47 2.25 13.11
C ARG A 213 11.22 2.96 14.23
N ALA A 214 12.54 3.00 14.18
CA ALA A 214 13.37 3.72 15.14
C ALA A 214 13.05 5.24 15.15
N TYR A 215 12.95 5.87 13.97
CA TYR A 215 12.54 7.27 13.86
C TYR A 215 11.11 7.51 14.35
N ALA A 216 10.16 6.63 14.01
CA ALA A 216 8.79 6.74 14.50
C ALA A 216 8.73 6.65 16.04
N LEU A 217 9.51 5.74 16.62
CA LEU A 217 9.63 5.62 18.07
C LEU A 217 10.25 6.88 18.70
N PHE A 218 11.33 7.43 18.13
CA PHE A 218 12.00 8.62 18.63
C PHE A 218 11.16 9.90 18.51
N THR A 219 10.41 10.06 17.43
CA THR A 219 9.57 11.25 17.23
C THR A 219 8.25 11.13 17.98
N GLY A 220 7.77 9.90 18.23
CA GLY A 220 6.37 9.67 18.61
C GLY A 220 5.42 9.91 17.45
N ASP A 221 5.94 10.05 16.22
CA ASP A 221 5.11 10.24 15.04
C ASP A 221 4.27 8.99 14.81
N ILE A 222 2.97 9.23 14.82
CA ILE A 222 1.99 8.23 14.45
C ILE A 222 2.00 8.11 12.91
N PRO A 223 1.99 6.89 12.33
CA PRO A 223 1.96 6.73 10.87
C PRO A 223 0.77 7.48 10.25
N LYS A 224 1.03 8.18 9.15
CA LYS A 224 0.04 9.04 8.48
C LYS A 224 -0.50 8.37 7.22
N SER A 225 -1.66 8.82 6.77
CA SER A 225 -2.20 8.43 5.48
C SER A 225 -1.29 8.81 4.30
N HIS A 226 -1.27 7.95 3.29
CA HIS A 226 -0.51 8.12 2.06
C HIS A 226 -1.44 8.06 0.84
N LYS A 227 -1.36 9.05 -0.04
CA LYS A 227 -2.12 9.07 -1.29
C LYS A 227 -1.43 8.29 -2.39
N ALA A 228 -2.22 7.83 -3.35
CA ALA A 228 -1.74 7.16 -4.55
C ALA A 228 -0.72 8.02 -5.32
N LYS A 229 0.47 7.48 -5.54
CA LYS A 229 1.47 8.07 -6.45
C LYS A 229 1.06 7.84 -7.90
N LYS A 230 1.43 8.77 -8.78
CA LYS A 230 1.25 8.63 -10.23
C LYS A 230 2.20 7.56 -10.76
N VAL A 231 1.67 6.60 -11.51
CA VAL A 231 2.49 5.64 -12.25
C VAL A 231 3.12 6.36 -13.44
N ARG A 232 4.40 6.10 -13.70
CA ARG A 232 5.15 6.70 -14.82
C ARG A 232 5.33 5.65 -15.91
N PHE A 233 5.16 6.06 -17.16
CA PHE A 233 5.41 5.22 -18.35
C PHE A 233 6.14 6.05 -19.40
N THR A 234 6.82 5.37 -20.31
CA THR A 234 7.23 5.91 -21.61
C THR A 234 6.19 5.52 -22.68
N PRO A 235 6.08 6.24 -23.81
CA PRO A 235 5.16 5.89 -24.91
C PRO A 235 5.36 4.47 -25.47
N ASP A 236 6.58 3.98 -25.36
CA ASP A 236 7.15 2.71 -25.82
C ASP A 236 7.08 1.60 -24.77
N THR A 237 6.59 1.90 -23.55
CA THR A 237 6.31 0.89 -22.53
C THR A 237 5.33 -0.15 -23.06
N SER A 238 5.67 -1.43 -22.93
CA SER A 238 4.79 -2.55 -23.32
C SER A 238 3.58 -2.67 -22.40
N VAL A 239 2.54 -3.40 -22.83
CA VAL A 239 1.39 -3.69 -21.97
C VAL A 239 1.80 -4.44 -20.70
N ALA A 240 2.71 -5.41 -20.79
CA ALA A 240 3.21 -6.16 -19.65
C ALA A 240 3.89 -5.26 -18.61
N ALA A 241 4.85 -4.43 -19.04
CA ALA A 241 5.56 -3.50 -18.17
C ALA A 241 4.61 -2.45 -17.56
N GLY A 242 3.70 -1.91 -18.39
CA GLY A 242 2.69 -0.95 -17.95
C GLY A 242 1.72 -1.54 -16.91
N MET A 243 1.27 -2.77 -17.14
CA MET A 243 0.42 -3.51 -16.22
C MET A 243 1.12 -3.78 -14.88
N SER A 244 2.36 -4.28 -14.92
CA SER A 244 3.18 -4.51 -13.72
C SER A 244 3.31 -3.24 -12.88
N ALA A 245 3.67 -2.11 -13.51
CA ALA A 245 3.79 -0.83 -12.83
C ALA A 245 2.46 -0.30 -12.27
N VAL A 246 1.31 -0.56 -12.93
CA VAL A 246 -0.01 -0.22 -12.37
C VAL A 246 -0.29 -1.01 -11.10
N PHE A 247 -0.09 -2.33 -11.11
CA PHE A 247 -0.39 -3.14 -9.93
C PHE A 247 0.61 -2.90 -8.80
N ALA A 248 1.91 -2.76 -9.10
CA ALA A 248 2.93 -2.37 -8.13
C ALA A 248 2.60 -1.01 -7.48
N GLY A 249 2.19 -0.01 -8.27
CA GLY A 249 1.76 1.28 -7.73
C GLY A 249 0.47 1.22 -6.89
N CYS A 250 -0.40 0.24 -7.12
CA CYS A 250 -1.55 -0.01 -6.26
C CYS A 250 -1.14 -0.74 -4.96
N PHE A 251 -0.21 -1.69 -5.05
CA PHE A 251 0.32 -2.43 -3.91
C PHE A 251 1.08 -1.52 -2.95
N VAL A 252 1.96 -0.64 -3.45
CA VAL A 252 2.62 0.39 -2.62
C VAL A 252 1.60 1.28 -1.92
N HIS A 253 0.57 1.74 -2.65
CA HIS A 253 -0.46 2.59 -2.05
C HIS A 253 -1.24 1.88 -0.96
N TRP A 254 -1.51 0.58 -1.13
CA TRP A 254 -2.16 -0.24 -0.12
C TRP A 254 -1.25 -0.40 1.10
N MET A 255 -0.06 -0.96 0.93
CA MET A 255 0.84 -1.29 2.04
C MET A 255 1.36 -0.06 2.78
N ALA A 256 1.49 1.10 2.12
CA ALA A 256 1.90 2.34 2.78
C ALA A 256 0.86 2.85 3.80
N ASN A 257 -0.43 2.50 3.66
CA ASN A 257 -1.48 2.96 4.58
C ASN A 257 -1.76 1.96 5.70
N GLU A 258 -1.32 0.72 5.58
CA GLU A 258 -1.58 -0.33 6.56
C GLU A 258 -1.08 0.04 7.98
N PRO A 259 0.15 0.54 8.18
CA PRO A 259 0.60 0.96 9.51
C PRO A 259 -0.33 1.97 10.17
N ALA A 260 -0.79 2.97 9.43
CA ALA A 260 -1.71 3.97 9.95
C ALA A 260 -3.08 3.36 10.28
N VAL A 261 -3.60 2.43 9.49
CA VAL A 261 -4.84 1.70 9.82
C VAL A 261 -4.71 0.90 11.12
N LEU A 262 -3.54 0.30 11.37
CA LEU A 262 -3.31 -0.57 12.53
C LEU A 262 -2.95 0.19 13.82
N GLU A 263 -2.18 1.28 13.70
CA GLU A 263 -1.52 1.98 14.82
C GLU A 263 -2.18 3.32 15.17
N SER A 264 -2.84 3.99 14.22
CA SER A 264 -3.33 5.37 14.40
C SER A 264 -4.85 5.52 14.47
N GLY A 265 -5.60 4.60 13.87
CA GLY A 265 -7.04 4.78 13.65
C GLY A 265 -7.39 5.94 12.70
N ASP A 266 -6.42 6.47 11.93
CA ASP A 266 -6.60 7.55 10.95
C ASP A 266 -7.65 7.16 9.90
N ALA A 267 -8.76 7.89 9.90
CA ALA A 267 -9.87 7.70 8.97
C ALA A 267 -9.46 7.90 7.51
N GLU A 268 -8.50 8.80 7.25
CA GLU A 268 -7.98 9.02 5.90
C GLU A 268 -7.08 7.86 5.47
N ALA A 269 -6.31 7.25 6.39
CA ALA A 269 -5.49 6.08 6.06
C ALA A 269 -6.37 4.88 5.68
N LEU A 270 -7.41 4.63 6.46
CA LEU A 270 -8.43 3.61 6.16
C LEU A 270 -9.11 3.91 4.82
N HIS A 271 -9.44 5.17 4.55
CA HIS A 271 -9.97 5.59 3.26
C HIS A 271 -8.99 5.29 2.11
N GLN A 272 -7.71 5.67 2.23
CA GLN A 272 -6.70 5.49 1.20
C GLN A 272 -6.37 4.01 0.96
N MET A 273 -6.29 3.18 2.00
CA MET A 273 -6.13 1.74 1.88
C MET A 273 -7.31 1.12 1.10
N ARG A 274 -8.55 1.51 1.44
CA ARG A 274 -9.74 1.09 0.68
C ARG A 274 -9.71 1.57 -0.77
N VAL A 275 -9.24 2.79 -1.01
CA VAL A 275 -9.05 3.33 -2.37
C VAL A 275 -8.03 2.50 -3.14
N ALA A 276 -6.92 2.10 -2.52
CA ALA A 276 -5.89 1.25 -3.12
C ALA A 276 -6.48 -0.08 -3.60
N LEU A 277 -7.17 -0.80 -2.73
CA LEU A 277 -7.80 -2.10 -3.05
C LEU A 277 -8.84 -1.97 -4.17
N ARG A 278 -9.61 -0.87 -4.17
CA ARG A 278 -10.56 -0.58 -5.26
C ARG A 278 -9.88 -0.25 -6.59
N ARG A 279 -8.74 0.45 -6.56
CA ARG A 279 -7.89 0.70 -7.73
C ARG A 279 -7.34 -0.62 -8.27
N THR A 280 -6.82 -1.50 -7.40
CA THR A 280 -6.35 -2.85 -7.74
C THR A 280 -7.43 -3.67 -8.44
N ARG A 281 -8.64 -3.73 -7.90
CA ARG A 281 -9.79 -4.42 -8.55
C ARG A 281 -10.16 -3.84 -9.91
N SER A 282 -10.03 -2.52 -10.04
CA SER A 282 -10.29 -1.82 -11.31
C SER A 282 -9.21 -2.14 -12.34
N ALA A 283 -7.94 -2.24 -11.92
CA ALA A 283 -6.82 -2.69 -12.75
C ALA A 283 -7.03 -4.14 -13.23
N PHE A 284 -7.44 -5.06 -12.37
CA PHE A 284 -7.79 -6.43 -12.82
C PHE A 284 -8.99 -6.49 -13.78
N THR A 285 -9.86 -5.48 -13.81
CA THR A 285 -10.92 -5.36 -14.81
C THR A 285 -10.41 -4.65 -16.08
N LEU A 286 -9.32 -3.89 -15.98
CA LEU A 286 -8.67 -3.20 -17.07
C LEU A 286 -7.86 -4.14 -17.96
N PHE A 287 -7.15 -5.07 -17.32
CA PHE A 287 -6.30 -6.04 -17.97
C PHE A 287 -6.97 -7.43 -18.07
N ASP A 288 -8.30 -7.51 -17.96
CA ASP A 288 -9.03 -8.80 -17.93
C ASP A 288 -8.76 -9.69 -19.14
N SER A 289 -8.51 -9.11 -20.32
CA SER A 289 -8.24 -9.82 -21.56
C SER A 289 -6.83 -10.43 -21.66
N VAL A 290 -5.90 -9.98 -20.80
CA VAL A 290 -4.49 -10.42 -20.83
C VAL A 290 -4.08 -11.17 -19.56
N LEU A 291 -4.97 -11.26 -18.56
CA LEU A 291 -4.71 -11.94 -17.31
C LEU A 291 -5.30 -13.35 -17.27
N PRO A 292 -4.62 -14.33 -16.63
CA PRO A 292 -5.21 -15.63 -16.35
C PRO A 292 -6.48 -15.50 -15.52
N ALA A 293 -7.60 -16.01 -16.03
CA ALA A 293 -8.93 -15.75 -15.48
C ALA A 293 -9.09 -16.25 -14.03
N MET A 294 -8.50 -17.39 -13.69
CA MET A 294 -8.59 -17.99 -12.37
C MET A 294 -7.81 -17.18 -11.32
N GLN A 295 -6.56 -16.81 -11.61
CA GLN A 295 -5.72 -15.97 -10.74
C GLN A 295 -6.38 -14.61 -10.49
N ALA A 296 -6.81 -13.94 -11.57
CA ALA A 296 -7.48 -12.64 -11.46
C ALA A 296 -8.80 -12.71 -10.67
N ARG A 297 -9.53 -13.84 -10.74
CA ARG A 297 -10.77 -14.05 -9.96
C ARG A 297 -10.47 -14.19 -8.48
N TRP A 298 -9.46 -14.98 -8.10
CA TRP A 298 -9.07 -15.16 -6.71
C TRP A 298 -8.59 -13.83 -6.08
N LEU A 299 -7.64 -13.14 -6.72
CA LEU A 299 -7.13 -11.85 -6.22
C LEU A 299 -8.21 -10.78 -6.12
N LYS A 300 -9.17 -10.73 -7.06
CA LYS A 300 -10.34 -9.84 -6.98
C LYS A 300 -11.22 -10.14 -5.77
N ARG A 301 -11.40 -11.41 -5.40
CA ARG A 301 -12.21 -11.82 -4.24
C ARG A 301 -11.54 -11.38 -2.95
N GLU A 302 -10.24 -11.59 -2.81
CA GLU A 302 -9.50 -11.17 -1.62
C GLU A 302 -9.50 -9.64 -1.47
N CYS A 303 -9.24 -8.90 -2.56
CA CYS A 303 -9.39 -7.43 -2.54
C CYS A 303 -10.81 -6.96 -2.14
N GLN A 304 -11.84 -7.73 -2.51
CA GLN A 304 -13.23 -7.41 -2.20
C GLN A 304 -13.56 -7.71 -0.74
N TRP A 305 -13.03 -8.80 -0.18
CA TRP A 305 -13.20 -9.16 1.22
C TRP A 305 -12.62 -8.09 2.15
N ILE A 306 -11.32 -7.77 2.03
CA ILE A 306 -10.70 -6.74 2.88
C ILE A 306 -11.29 -5.35 2.59
N GLY A 307 -11.58 -5.05 1.32
CA GLY A 307 -12.22 -3.80 0.94
C GLY A 307 -13.64 -3.61 1.48
N ASN A 308 -14.35 -4.71 1.81
CA ASN A 308 -15.65 -4.65 2.49
C ASN A 308 -15.49 -4.35 3.97
N ALA A 309 -14.54 -4.98 4.67
CA ALA A 309 -14.26 -4.71 6.08
C ALA A 309 -13.88 -3.23 6.29
N LEU A 310 -12.94 -2.72 5.49
CA LEU A 310 -12.58 -1.29 5.48
C LEU A 310 -13.75 -0.40 5.01
N GLY A 311 -14.61 -0.92 4.14
CA GLY A 311 -15.78 -0.21 3.62
C GLY A 311 -16.79 0.10 4.71
N ALA A 312 -17.14 -0.90 5.52
CA ALA A 312 -18.13 -0.76 6.57
C ALA A 312 -17.72 0.28 7.64
N ALA A 313 -16.42 0.35 7.97
CA ALA A 313 -15.87 1.41 8.83
C ALA A 313 -15.95 2.80 8.17
N ARG A 314 -15.51 2.91 6.91
CA ARG A 314 -15.52 4.21 6.20
C ARG A 314 -16.92 4.75 5.97
N ASP A 315 -17.91 3.88 5.77
CA ASP A 315 -19.28 4.30 5.53
C ASP A 315 -19.85 5.02 6.78
N TRP A 316 -19.37 4.71 8.00
CA TRP A 316 -19.69 5.47 9.21
C TRP A 316 -18.98 6.82 9.30
N ASP A 317 -17.71 6.92 8.92
CA ASP A 317 -17.01 8.22 8.89
C ASP A 317 -17.75 9.19 7.94
N VAL A 318 -18.10 8.70 6.74
CA VAL A 318 -18.84 9.50 5.75
C VAL A 318 -20.21 9.90 6.31
N PHE A 319 -20.92 8.98 6.96
CA PHE A 319 -22.22 9.29 7.55
C PHE A 319 -22.10 10.39 8.63
N LEU A 320 -21.16 10.25 9.57
CA LEU A 320 -20.97 11.22 10.65
C LEU A 320 -20.55 12.60 10.13
N ASP A 321 -19.59 12.64 9.20
CA ASP A 321 -19.00 13.89 8.71
C ASP A 321 -19.88 14.60 7.66
N ASP A 322 -20.44 13.85 6.69
CA ASP A 322 -21.10 14.43 5.51
C ASP A 322 -22.64 14.51 5.64
N VAL A 323 -23.23 13.77 6.60
CA VAL A 323 -24.69 13.70 6.81
C VAL A 323 -25.09 14.23 8.18
N LEU A 324 -24.57 13.66 9.27
CA LEU A 324 -25.00 13.98 10.63
C LEU A 324 -24.49 15.35 11.09
N ALA A 325 -23.19 15.63 10.97
CA ALA A 325 -22.61 16.89 11.44
C ALA A 325 -23.24 18.15 10.77
N PRO A 326 -23.52 18.17 9.44
CA PRO A 326 -24.25 19.29 8.85
C PRO A 326 -25.69 19.43 9.37
N LEU A 327 -26.35 18.33 9.74
CA LEU A 327 -27.71 18.38 10.30
C LEU A 327 -27.70 18.92 11.74
N GLU A 328 -26.76 18.48 12.57
CA GLU A 328 -26.54 19.00 13.93
C GLU A 328 -26.24 20.50 13.91
N ALA A 329 -25.43 20.97 12.94
CA ALA A 329 -25.15 22.39 12.79
C ALA A 329 -26.41 23.23 12.48
N ASN A 330 -27.45 22.65 11.87
CA ASN A 330 -28.73 23.31 11.61
C ASN A 330 -29.75 23.13 12.76
N ARG A 331 -29.45 22.26 13.73
CA ARG A 331 -30.33 21.89 14.85
C ARG A 331 -29.48 21.73 16.12
N GLN A 332 -28.91 22.84 16.58
CA GLN A 332 -28.08 22.86 17.77
C GLN A 332 -28.85 22.33 18.98
N ASP A 333 -28.16 21.54 19.81
CA ASP A 333 -28.68 20.95 21.05
C ASP A 333 -29.92 20.06 20.90
N ASP A 334 -30.17 19.49 19.70
CA ASP A 334 -31.25 18.52 19.50
C ASP A 334 -30.88 17.17 20.16
N ILE A 335 -31.61 16.82 21.22
CA ILE A 335 -31.41 15.61 22.02
C ILE A 335 -31.42 14.33 21.17
N ALA A 336 -32.25 14.26 20.12
CA ALA A 336 -32.31 13.08 19.27
C ALA A 336 -31.08 12.91 18.39
N LEU A 337 -30.53 14.01 17.88
CA LEU A 337 -29.31 13.96 17.09
C LEU A 337 -28.12 13.57 17.98
N THR A 338 -28.11 14.06 19.23
CA THR A 338 -27.11 13.67 20.22
C THR A 338 -27.18 12.18 20.54
N ALA A 339 -28.36 11.65 20.86
CA ALA A 339 -28.55 10.23 21.14
C ALA A 339 -28.20 9.34 19.92
N LEU A 340 -28.59 9.76 18.71
CA LEU A 340 -28.20 9.07 17.47
C LEU A 340 -26.68 9.07 17.26
N ARG A 341 -26.02 10.21 17.45
CA ARG A 341 -24.56 10.36 17.30
C ARG A 341 -23.82 9.35 18.17
N GLU A 342 -24.22 9.21 19.44
CA GLU A 342 -23.59 8.24 20.35
C GLU A 342 -23.68 6.81 19.82
N GLN A 343 -24.84 6.39 19.33
CA GLN A 343 -24.98 5.05 18.74
C GLN A 343 -24.16 4.88 17.46
N CYS A 344 -24.14 5.91 16.59
CA CYS A 344 -23.32 5.90 15.39
C CYS A 344 -21.82 5.81 15.70
N LEU A 345 -21.34 6.45 16.78
CA LEU A 345 -19.96 6.35 17.24
C LEU A 345 -19.64 4.94 17.77
N ARG A 346 -20.56 4.30 18.52
CA ARG A 346 -20.41 2.90 18.95
C ARG A 346 -20.37 1.95 17.74
N ALA A 347 -21.24 2.16 16.75
CA ALA A 347 -21.26 1.37 15.52
C ALA A 347 -19.97 1.57 14.70
N ARG A 348 -19.46 2.80 14.62
CA ARG A 348 -18.17 3.13 14.01
C ARG A 348 -17.04 2.36 14.68
N ALA A 349 -16.94 2.42 16.01
CA ALA A 349 -15.88 1.75 16.78
C ALA A 349 -15.83 0.23 16.49
N ARG A 350 -16.98 -0.45 16.54
CA ARG A 350 -17.09 -1.89 16.20
C ARG A 350 -16.62 -2.21 14.78
N ASN A 351 -16.93 -1.34 13.82
CA ASN A 351 -16.52 -1.55 12.43
C ASN A 351 -15.02 -1.28 12.22
N TYR A 352 -14.44 -0.33 12.96
CA TYR A 352 -12.99 -0.10 12.99
C TYR A 352 -12.24 -1.30 13.58
N GLU A 353 -12.75 -1.88 14.68
CA GLU A 353 -12.21 -3.12 15.24
C GLU A 353 -12.29 -4.28 14.25
N THR A 354 -13.41 -4.43 13.55
CA THR A 354 -13.57 -5.44 12.49
C THR A 354 -12.57 -5.24 11.34
N ALA A 355 -12.38 -4.00 10.90
CA ALA A 355 -11.42 -3.63 9.87
C ALA A 355 -9.97 -3.93 10.31
N ARG A 356 -9.63 -3.60 11.55
CA ARG A 356 -8.32 -3.88 12.15
C ARG A 356 -8.09 -5.39 12.29
N ALA A 357 -9.05 -6.13 12.82
CA ALA A 357 -8.99 -7.59 12.96
C ALA A 357 -8.84 -8.28 11.59
N ALA A 358 -9.55 -7.83 10.56
CA ALA A 358 -9.39 -8.34 9.21
C ALA A 358 -7.97 -8.09 8.67
N THR A 359 -7.40 -6.91 8.93
CA THR A 359 -6.04 -6.53 8.49
C THR A 359 -4.95 -7.29 9.26
N LEU A 360 -5.19 -7.65 10.53
CA LEU A 360 -4.28 -8.45 11.34
C LEU A 360 -4.44 -9.98 11.12
N SER A 361 -5.44 -10.40 10.35
CA SER A 361 -5.78 -11.82 10.22
C SER A 361 -4.77 -12.60 9.37
N PRO A 362 -4.56 -13.91 9.64
CA PRO A 362 -3.71 -14.75 8.79
C PRO A 362 -4.13 -14.75 7.32
N ARG A 363 -5.44 -14.71 7.04
CA ARG A 363 -5.97 -14.59 5.68
C ARG A 363 -5.43 -13.37 4.95
N TYR A 364 -5.29 -12.24 5.63
CA TYR A 364 -4.77 -11.02 5.05
C TYR A 364 -3.28 -11.14 4.72
N THR A 365 -2.46 -11.68 5.64
CA THR A 365 -1.04 -11.96 5.38
C THR A 365 -0.87 -12.90 4.19
N THR A 366 -1.61 -14.00 4.14
CA THR A 366 -1.63 -14.92 2.98
C THR A 366 -2.00 -14.21 1.68
N PHE A 367 -2.94 -13.27 1.73
CA PHE A 367 -3.31 -12.47 0.58
C PHE A 367 -2.18 -11.54 0.13
N VAL A 368 -1.53 -10.82 1.06
CA VAL A 368 -0.39 -9.93 0.76
C VAL A 368 0.77 -10.72 0.16
N LEU A 369 1.14 -11.85 0.75
CA LEU A 369 2.22 -12.72 0.25
C LEU A 369 1.91 -13.25 -1.16
N ASN A 370 0.70 -13.75 -1.39
CA ASN A 370 0.29 -14.20 -2.71
C ASN A 370 0.25 -13.07 -3.75
N PHE A 371 -0.16 -11.87 -3.34
CA PHE A 371 -0.19 -10.71 -4.23
C PHE A 371 1.24 -10.27 -4.61
N GLY A 372 2.15 -10.24 -3.63
CA GLY A 372 3.57 -9.96 -3.84
C GLY A 372 4.22 -10.97 -4.78
N ARG A 373 4.04 -12.27 -4.52
CA ARG A 373 4.49 -13.34 -5.43
C ARG A 373 3.94 -13.17 -6.84
N TRP A 374 2.62 -12.97 -6.98
CA TRP A 374 1.97 -12.80 -8.28
C TRP A 374 2.53 -11.61 -9.08
N LEU A 375 2.98 -10.54 -8.41
CA LEU A 375 3.67 -9.42 -9.04
C LEU A 375 5.10 -9.74 -9.47
N ASP A 376 5.88 -10.31 -8.57
CA ASP A 376 7.31 -10.60 -8.81
C ASP A 376 7.50 -11.67 -9.89
N ASP A 377 6.58 -12.64 -9.97
CA ASP A 377 6.57 -13.70 -10.99
C ASP A 377 6.26 -13.18 -12.37
N ALA A 378 5.65 -12.01 -12.44
CA ALA A 378 4.87 -11.59 -13.59
C ALA A 378 3.99 -12.76 -14.08
N ALA A 379 3.29 -13.43 -13.15
CA ALA A 379 2.66 -14.75 -13.33
C ALA A 379 1.66 -14.83 -14.49
N TRP A 380 1.28 -13.68 -15.06
CA TRP A 380 0.56 -13.57 -16.32
C TRP A 380 1.36 -14.04 -17.55
N HIS A 381 2.68 -14.23 -17.47
CA HIS A 381 3.51 -14.84 -18.53
C HIS A 381 3.49 -16.38 -18.52
N ALA A 382 3.00 -17.01 -17.45
CA ALA A 382 2.98 -18.48 -17.34
C ALA A 382 2.03 -19.14 -18.37
N ASP A 383 1.10 -18.37 -18.95
CA ASP A 383 0.17 -18.86 -19.96
C ASP A 383 0.76 -18.74 -21.38
N ARG A 384 0.93 -19.88 -22.06
CA ARG A 384 1.57 -20.00 -23.38
C ARG A 384 0.68 -19.59 -24.56
N HIS A 385 -0.52 -19.03 -24.31
CA HIS A 385 -1.39 -18.55 -25.40
C HIS A 385 -0.74 -17.42 -26.22
N THR A 386 -0.39 -17.72 -27.48
CA THR A 386 0.30 -16.82 -28.42
C THR A 386 -0.36 -15.44 -28.56
N THR A 387 -1.69 -15.40 -28.70
CA THR A 387 -2.44 -14.13 -28.83
C THR A 387 -2.34 -13.23 -27.59
N ARG A 388 -2.23 -13.79 -26.38
CA ARG A 388 -2.05 -12.96 -25.17
C ARG A 388 -0.64 -12.38 -25.12
N ARG A 389 0.35 -13.16 -25.52
CA ARG A 389 1.76 -12.71 -25.59
C ARG A 389 1.92 -11.53 -26.54
N GLU A 390 1.32 -11.60 -27.73
CA GLU A 390 1.31 -10.48 -28.68
C GLU A 390 0.72 -9.20 -28.09
N ILE A 391 -0.38 -9.29 -27.32
CA ILE A 391 -0.98 -8.11 -26.68
C ILE A 391 -0.09 -7.59 -25.55
N LEU A 392 0.54 -8.47 -24.77
CA LEU A 392 1.43 -8.12 -23.67
C LEU A 392 2.69 -7.38 -24.16
N ASP A 393 3.22 -7.77 -25.31
CA ASP A 393 4.42 -7.18 -25.92
C ASP A 393 4.11 -5.90 -26.72
N ALA A 394 2.85 -5.68 -27.10
CA ALA A 394 2.43 -4.49 -27.83
C ALA A 394 2.59 -3.19 -27.01
N PRO A 395 2.70 -2.02 -27.68
CA PRO A 395 2.74 -0.72 -27.00
C PRO A 395 1.50 -0.47 -26.14
N LEU A 396 1.71 -0.02 -24.90
CA LEU A 396 0.63 0.28 -23.94
C LEU A 396 -0.37 1.31 -24.48
N THR A 397 0.10 2.24 -25.32
CA THR A 397 -0.72 3.28 -25.98
C THR A 397 -1.92 2.70 -26.74
N ALA A 398 -1.70 1.67 -27.56
CA ALA A 398 -2.74 1.03 -28.36
C ALA A 398 -3.75 0.29 -27.48
N PHE A 399 -3.26 -0.43 -26.47
CA PHE A 399 -4.12 -1.11 -25.50
C PHE A 399 -4.98 -0.11 -24.71
N ALA A 400 -4.36 0.96 -24.20
CA ALA A 400 -5.03 2.02 -23.46
C ALA A 400 -6.16 2.66 -24.29
N GLN A 401 -5.90 2.93 -25.57
CA GLN A 401 -6.89 3.49 -26.49
C GLN A 401 -8.15 2.60 -26.60
N ILE A 402 -7.96 1.29 -26.80
CA ILE A 402 -9.07 0.32 -26.89
C ILE A 402 -9.86 0.28 -25.58
N GLN A 403 -9.15 0.22 -24.44
CA GLN A 403 -9.76 0.12 -23.13
C GLN A 403 -10.53 1.39 -22.70
N LEU A 404 -10.01 2.57 -23.02
CA LEU A 404 -10.67 3.85 -22.77
C LEU A 404 -11.91 4.00 -23.65
N GLU A 405 -11.81 3.67 -24.94
CA GLU A 405 -12.94 3.75 -25.88
C GLU A 405 -14.09 2.82 -25.49
N ARG A 406 -13.79 1.56 -25.11
CA ARG A 406 -14.79 0.59 -24.63
C ARG A 406 -15.52 1.09 -23.39
N ARG A 407 -14.79 1.64 -22.40
CA ARG A 407 -15.37 2.19 -21.16
C ARG A 407 -16.20 3.43 -21.43
N HIS A 408 -15.70 4.34 -22.26
CA HIS A 408 -16.40 5.56 -22.63
C HIS A 408 -17.72 5.26 -23.33
N ARG A 409 -17.76 4.32 -24.30
CA ARG A 409 -19.01 3.89 -24.94
C ARG A 409 -20.01 3.30 -23.95
N LYS A 410 -19.55 2.44 -23.04
CA LYS A 410 -20.41 1.86 -21.99
C LYS A 410 -20.96 2.92 -21.06
N LEU A 411 -20.14 3.89 -20.68
CA LEU A 411 -20.52 5.01 -19.83
C LEU A 411 -21.62 5.85 -20.50
N LEU A 412 -21.41 6.27 -21.75
CA LEU A 412 -22.41 7.00 -22.53
C LEU A 412 -23.72 6.22 -22.71
N LYS A 413 -23.65 4.90 -22.95
CA LYS A 413 -24.85 4.04 -23.05
C LYS A 413 -25.66 4.05 -21.76
N LEU A 414 -25.00 3.92 -20.61
CA LEU A 414 -25.65 3.89 -19.30
C LEU A 414 -26.30 5.24 -18.94
N GLY A 415 -25.63 6.35 -19.26
CA GLY A 415 -26.15 7.70 -18.98
C GLY A 415 -27.15 8.26 -19.99
N ARG A 416 -27.57 7.48 -21.00
CA ARG A 416 -28.75 7.84 -21.81
C ARG A 416 -29.99 7.96 -20.91
N LYS A 417 -30.85 8.96 -21.15
CA LYS A 417 -32.07 9.19 -20.37
C LYS A 417 -31.80 9.26 -18.86
N LEU A 418 -30.74 9.97 -18.46
CA LEU A 418 -30.31 10.05 -17.05
C LEU A 418 -31.37 10.72 -16.16
N ALA A 419 -32.13 11.68 -16.70
CA ALA A 419 -33.19 12.38 -15.99
C ALA A 419 -34.29 11.45 -15.47
N THR A 420 -34.55 10.33 -16.14
CA THR A 420 -35.56 9.34 -15.76
C THR A 420 -34.96 8.00 -15.35
N ALA A 421 -33.66 7.98 -14.99
CA ALA A 421 -32.97 6.75 -14.66
C ALA A 421 -33.37 6.24 -13.26
N THR A 422 -33.70 4.95 -13.17
CA THR A 422 -33.96 4.27 -11.90
C THR A 422 -32.74 4.26 -10.97
N PRO A 423 -32.91 4.11 -9.65
CA PRO A 423 -31.79 3.98 -8.70
C PRO A 423 -30.77 2.90 -9.12
N GLN A 424 -31.24 1.76 -9.61
CA GLN A 424 -30.37 0.67 -10.07
C GLN A 424 -29.55 1.07 -11.30
N ARG A 425 -30.14 1.82 -12.24
CA ARG A 425 -29.42 2.34 -13.41
C ARG A 425 -28.40 3.41 -13.02
N ARG A 426 -28.74 4.32 -12.09
CA ARG A 426 -27.81 5.31 -11.53
C ARG A 426 -26.64 4.63 -10.82
N HIS A 427 -26.89 3.57 -10.05
CA HIS A 427 -25.85 2.77 -9.42
C HIS A 427 -24.90 2.13 -10.45
N ARG A 428 -25.45 1.53 -11.52
CA ARG A 428 -24.63 0.99 -12.63
C ARG A 428 -23.81 2.07 -13.33
N LEU A 429 -24.38 3.26 -13.53
CA LEU A 429 -23.66 4.42 -14.07
C LEU A 429 -22.51 4.84 -13.15
N ARG A 430 -22.75 4.94 -11.84
CA ARG A 430 -21.73 5.25 -10.83
C ARG A 430 -20.54 4.30 -10.88
N ILE A 431 -20.79 2.99 -11.02
CA ILE A 431 -19.72 1.99 -11.19
C ILE A 431 -18.95 2.25 -12.50
N ALA A 432 -19.64 2.57 -13.59
CA ALA A 432 -19.00 2.88 -14.86
C ALA A 432 -18.15 4.16 -14.81
N VAL A 433 -18.63 5.21 -14.12
CA VAL A 433 -17.86 6.45 -13.88
C VAL A 433 -16.58 6.13 -13.11
N LYS A 434 -16.68 5.37 -12.00
CA LYS A 434 -15.51 4.93 -11.22
C LYS A 434 -14.49 4.19 -12.08
N LYS A 435 -14.96 3.21 -12.88
CA LYS A 435 -14.08 2.44 -13.78
C LYS A 435 -13.45 3.29 -14.87
N MET A 436 -14.16 4.29 -15.41
CA MET A 436 -13.62 5.22 -16.40
C MET A 436 -12.60 6.17 -15.77
N ARG A 437 -12.86 6.66 -14.55
CA ARG A 437 -11.94 7.52 -13.81
C ARG A 437 -10.62 6.80 -13.55
N TYR A 438 -10.65 5.59 -12.99
CA TYR A 438 -9.44 4.81 -12.73
C TYR A 438 -8.67 4.46 -14.01
N ALA A 439 -9.36 4.08 -15.10
CA ALA A 439 -8.68 3.86 -16.37
C ALA A 439 -7.99 5.13 -16.90
N SER A 440 -8.63 6.30 -16.73
CA SER A 440 -8.06 7.59 -17.13
C SER A 440 -6.88 7.99 -16.24
N GLU A 441 -6.96 7.75 -14.93
CA GLU A 441 -5.86 7.99 -13.97
C GLU A 441 -4.67 7.07 -14.26
N PHE A 442 -4.91 5.78 -14.51
CA PHE A 442 -3.85 4.83 -14.84
C PHE A 442 -3.15 5.20 -16.15
N PHE A 443 -3.88 5.51 -17.21
CA PHE A 443 -3.27 5.87 -18.50
C PHE A 443 -2.92 7.35 -18.63
N ALA A 444 -3.02 8.15 -17.56
CA ALA A 444 -2.75 9.58 -17.62
C ALA A 444 -1.32 9.88 -18.06
N ALA A 445 -0.35 9.05 -17.66
CA ALA A 445 1.05 9.21 -18.04
C ALA A 445 1.32 8.91 -19.53
N VAL A 446 0.47 8.10 -20.18
CA VAL A 446 0.54 7.83 -21.63
C VAL A 446 -0.01 9.01 -22.45
N TYR A 447 -0.93 9.78 -21.87
CA TYR A 447 -1.58 10.92 -22.50
C TYR A 447 -1.43 12.17 -21.63
N PRO A 448 -0.21 12.73 -21.48
CA PRO A 448 -0.02 13.92 -20.66
C PRO A 448 -0.73 15.12 -21.28
N GLY A 449 -1.27 16.00 -20.42
CA GLY A 449 -1.82 17.28 -20.85
C GLY A 449 -3.13 17.68 -20.18
N LYS A 450 -3.56 18.91 -20.47
CA LYS A 450 -4.72 19.57 -19.85
C LYS A 450 -6.03 18.79 -20.08
N ALA A 451 -6.21 18.19 -21.26
CA ALA A 451 -7.41 17.43 -21.59
C ALA A 451 -7.63 16.21 -20.68
N THR A 452 -6.56 15.49 -20.34
CA THR A 452 -6.58 14.36 -19.41
C THR A 452 -6.98 14.79 -18.01
N GLY A 453 -6.38 15.87 -17.50
CA GLY A 453 -6.74 16.45 -16.21
C GLY A 453 -8.20 16.91 -16.14
N GLN A 454 -8.70 17.56 -17.20
CA GLN A 454 -10.11 17.97 -17.30
C GLN A 454 -11.08 16.79 -17.29
N MET A 455 -10.78 15.72 -18.04
CA MET A 455 -11.58 14.50 -18.07
C MET A 455 -11.65 13.83 -16.71
N ILE A 456 -10.51 13.66 -16.04
CA ILE A 456 -10.44 13.09 -14.68
C ILE A 456 -11.24 13.96 -13.70
N GLY A 457 -11.12 15.30 -13.80
CA GLY A 457 -11.87 16.23 -12.97
C GLY A 457 -13.39 16.14 -13.18
N ASP A 458 -13.86 16.04 -14.43
CA ASP A 458 -15.28 15.85 -14.73
C ASP A 458 -15.80 14.51 -14.19
N LEU A 459 -15.05 13.43 -14.40
CA LEU A 459 -15.39 12.10 -13.86
C LEU A 459 -15.40 12.09 -12.33
N SER A 460 -14.51 12.83 -11.68
CA SER A 460 -14.48 12.95 -10.23
C SER A 460 -15.72 13.66 -9.70
N ARG A 461 -16.14 14.78 -10.33
CA ARG A 461 -17.39 15.46 -9.96
C ARG A 461 -18.62 14.57 -10.13
N LEU A 462 -18.73 13.91 -11.28
CA LEU A 462 -19.81 12.93 -11.52
C LEU A 462 -19.81 11.82 -10.48
N GLN A 463 -18.63 11.34 -10.09
CA GLN A 463 -18.50 10.30 -9.07
C GLN A 463 -18.98 10.77 -7.70
N VAL A 464 -18.66 12.01 -7.30
CA VAL A 464 -19.13 12.60 -6.03
C VAL A 464 -20.65 12.72 -6.04
N THR A 465 -21.22 13.39 -7.04
CA THR A 465 -22.69 13.58 -7.12
C THR A 465 -23.46 12.26 -7.18
N LEU A 466 -22.97 11.26 -7.94
CA LEU A 466 -23.57 9.92 -7.96
C LEU A 466 -23.31 9.12 -6.66
N GLY A 467 -22.30 9.51 -5.88
CA GLY A 467 -22.04 9.04 -4.53
C GLY A 467 -23.16 9.51 -3.61
N ASP A 468 -23.31 10.83 -3.45
CA ASP A 468 -24.35 11.46 -2.61
C ASP A 468 -25.75 10.88 -2.88
N LEU A 469 -26.12 10.69 -4.15
CA LEU A 469 -27.43 10.13 -4.53
C LEU A 469 -27.59 8.64 -4.19
N ASN A 470 -26.50 7.89 -4.07
CA ASN A 470 -26.50 6.49 -3.67
C ASN A 470 -26.42 6.34 -2.15
N ASP A 471 -25.89 7.35 -1.45
CA ASP A 471 -25.65 7.29 -0.01
C ASP A 471 -26.95 7.29 0.79
N LEU A 472 -28.07 7.79 0.25
CA LEU A 472 -29.40 7.67 0.87
C LEU A 472 -29.77 6.19 1.19
N ALA A 473 -29.65 5.30 0.21
CA ALA A 473 -29.99 3.88 0.39
C ALA A 473 -29.00 3.12 1.30
N VAL A 474 -27.76 3.60 1.41
CA VAL A 474 -26.77 3.05 2.35
C VAL A 474 -27.06 3.53 3.76
N THR A 475 -27.37 4.83 3.88
CA THR A 475 -27.76 5.51 5.12
C THR A 475 -28.97 4.84 5.75
N GLU A 476 -30.04 4.60 4.97
CA GLU A 476 -31.25 3.93 5.48
C GLU A 476 -30.93 2.56 6.11
N ARG A 477 -30.15 1.71 5.42
CA ARG A 477 -29.76 0.40 5.95
C ARG A 477 -28.89 0.49 7.21
N GLN A 478 -27.98 1.47 7.26
CA GLN A 478 -27.15 1.71 8.44
C GLN A 478 -28.00 2.14 9.64
N LEU A 479 -28.99 3.00 9.40
CA LEU A 479 -29.90 3.49 10.43
C LEU A 479 -30.88 2.41 10.92
N GLU A 480 -31.35 1.52 10.05
CA GLU A 480 -32.09 0.31 10.47
C GLU A 480 -31.28 -0.53 11.44
N THR A 481 -29.98 -0.70 11.15
CA THR A 481 -29.07 -1.45 12.04
C THR A 481 -28.89 -0.73 13.38
N VAL A 482 -28.82 0.60 13.38
CA VAL A 482 -28.72 1.41 14.61
C VAL A 482 -29.98 1.24 15.46
N ILE A 483 -31.18 1.37 14.87
CA ILE A 483 -32.44 1.18 15.58
C ILE A 483 -32.48 -0.19 16.23
N TYR A 484 -32.16 -1.24 15.47
CA TYR A 484 -32.15 -2.60 15.99
C TYR A 484 -31.15 -2.78 17.15
N GLN A 485 -29.95 -2.21 17.04
CA GLN A 485 -28.92 -2.30 18.09
C GLN A 485 -29.26 -1.47 19.34
N ALA A 486 -30.07 -0.43 19.19
CA ALA A 486 -30.49 0.44 20.27
C ALA A 486 -31.83 0.03 20.91
N PHE A 487 -32.40 -1.11 20.56
CA PHE A 487 -33.74 -1.51 21.01
C PHE A 487 -33.93 -1.50 22.54
N ALA A 488 -32.88 -1.87 23.28
CA ALA A 488 -32.89 -1.87 24.75
C ALA A 488 -32.24 -0.61 25.37
N ASP A 489 -31.85 0.38 24.55
CA ASP A 489 -31.24 1.62 25.03
C ASP A 489 -32.33 2.54 25.60
N PRO A 490 -32.16 3.14 26.80
CA PRO A 490 -33.14 4.07 27.36
C PRO A 490 -33.47 5.27 26.45
N ALA A 491 -32.55 5.64 25.55
CA ALA A 491 -32.74 6.72 24.58
C ALA A 491 -33.31 6.23 23.24
N HIS A 492 -33.86 5.01 23.16
CA HIS A 492 -34.35 4.40 21.91
C HIS A 492 -35.29 5.32 21.13
N ASP A 493 -36.26 5.95 21.80
CA ASP A 493 -37.24 6.81 21.13
C ASP A 493 -36.61 8.07 20.54
N ASP A 494 -35.61 8.65 21.23
CA ASP A 494 -34.82 9.77 20.71
C ASP A 494 -33.94 9.35 19.54
N ILE A 495 -33.36 8.14 19.57
CA ILE A 495 -32.58 7.58 18.46
C ILE A 495 -33.47 7.39 17.23
N VAL A 496 -34.67 6.82 17.38
CA VAL A 496 -35.64 6.65 16.29
C VAL A 496 -36.07 8.00 15.74
N ARG A 497 -36.31 9.01 16.59
CA ARG A 497 -36.59 10.38 16.17
C ARG A 497 -35.42 10.97 15.36
N GLY A 498 -34.19 10.76 15.81
CA GLY A 498 -32.97 11.21 15.14
C GLY A 498 -32.82 10.59 13.75
N VAL A 499 -33.10 9.29 13.62
CA VAL A 499 -33.13 8.57 12.33
C VAL A 499 -34.12 9.23 11.38
N GLY A 500 -35.34 9.53 11.85
CA GLY A 500 -36.37 10.21 11.06
C GLY A 500 -35.91 11.56 10.52
N LEU A 501 -35.25 12.37 11.35
CA LEU A 501 -34.66 13.66 10.95
C LEU A 501 -33.61 13.48 9.84
N VAL A 502 -32.72 12.50 10.00
CA VAL A 502 -31.67 12.20 9.01
C VAL A 502 -32.24 11.71 7.68
N VAL A 503 -33.24 10.82 7.71
CA VAL A 503 -33.91 10.32 6.50
C VAL A 503 -34.61 11.46 5.76
N GLY A 504 -35.34 12.32 6.48
CA GLY A 504 -35.97 13.51 5.91
C GLY A 504 -34.96 14.47 5.26
N TRP A 505 -33.88 14.79 5.99
CA TRP A 505 -32.79 15.64 5.50
C TRP A 505 -32.12 15.07 4.24
N SER A 506 -31.79 13.78 4.26
CA SER A 506 -31.11 13.09 3.17
C SER A 506 -31.99 13.01 1.92
N THR A 507 -33.29 12.79 2.09
CA THR A 507 -34.28 12.81 1.00
C THR A 507 -34.37 14.19 0.33
N ALA A 508 -34.40 15.27 1.12
CA ALA A 508 -34.40 16.63 0.59
C ALA A 508 -33.09 16.97 -0.15
N ARG A 509 -31.94 16.52 0.36
CA ARG A 509 -30.63 16.70 -0.30
C ARG A 509 -30.54 15.92 -1.61
N ALA A 510 -31.05 14.69 -1.67
CA ALA A 510 -31.05 13.88 -2.88
C ALA A 510 -31.77 14.57 -4.05
N LYS A 511 -32.93 15.20 -3.81
CA LYS A 511 -33.66 15.99 -4.82
C LYS A 511 -32.81 17.11 -5.43
N ARG A 512 -32.02 17.83 -4.61
CA ARG A 512 -31.11 18.89 -5.10
C ARG A 512 -29.96 18.33 -5.94
N GLY A 513 -29.44 17.15 -5.58
CA GLY A 513 -28.35 16.49 -6.30
C GLY A 513 -28.69 16.06 -7.73
N GLU A 514 -29.96 15.75 -8.02
CA GLU A 514 -30.40 15.33 -9.37
C GLU A 514 -30.18 16.41 -10.44
N THR A 515 -30.44 17.68 -10.11
CA THR A 515 -30.22 18.81 -11.04
C THR A 515 -28.74 19.01 -11.35
N ASN A 516 -27.89 18.92 -10.34
CA ASN A 516 -26.44 19.01 -10.49
C ASN A 516 -25.89 17.86 -11.34
N LEU A 517 -26.44 16.65 -11.17
CA LEU A 517 -26.03 15.48 -11.94
C LEU A 517 -26.23 15.69 -13.45
N LEU A 518 -27.38 16.21 -13.87
CA LEU A 518 -27.67 16.45 -15.28
C LEU A 518 -26.72 17.47 -15.90
N THR A 519 -26.45 18.57 -15.18
CA THR A 519 -25.52 19.62 -15.62
C THR A 519 -24.09 19.07 -15.77
N GLN A 520 -23.61 18.31 -14.78
CA GLN A 520 -22.29 17.68 -14.83
C GLN A 520 -22.20 16.64 -15.95
N TRP A 521 -23.29 15.91 -16.21
CA TRP A 521 -23.36 14.92 -17.27
C TRP A 521 -23.28 15.56 -18.66
N ASP A 522 -24.04 16.63 -18.92
CA ASP A 522 -23.97 17.38 -20.19
C ASP A 522 -22.58 17.97 -20.43
N ARG A 523 -21.96 18.56 -19.39
CA ARG A 523 -20.57 19.00 -19.46
C ARG A 523 -19.61 17.87 -19.83
N PHE A 524 -19.80 16.69 -19.25
CA PHE A 524 -18.96 15.51 -19.54
C PHE A 524 -19.15 15.00 -20.97
N THR A 525 -20.38 14.91 -21.48
CA THR A 525 -20.64 14.40 -22.84
C THR A 525 -20.09 15.31 -23.94
N ARG A 526 -19.98 16.62 -23.68
CA ARG A 526 -19.35 17.60 -24.57
C ARG A 526 -17.82 17.61 -24.50
N ARG A 527 -17.22 16.95 -23.50
CA ARG A 527 -15.75 16.94 -23.31
C ARG A 527 -15.06 16.22 -24.47
N LYS A 528 -14.07 16.89 -25.07
CA LYS A 528 -13.17 16.24 -26.04
C LYS A 528 -12.38 15.11 -25.35
N ARG A 529 -12.31 13.95 -26.02
CA ARG A 529 -11.51 12.81 -25.56
C ARG A 529 -10.03 13.17 -25.62
N PHE A 530 -9.26 12.73 -24.64
CA PHE A 530 -7.81 12.93 -24.62
C PHE A 530 -7.03 11.84 -25.38
N TRP A 531 -7.70 10.76 -25.80
CA TRP A 531 -7.13 9.68 -26.62
C TRP A 531 -7.67 9.75 -28.05
N LYS A 532 -6.88 9.26 -29.02
CA LYS A 532 -7.31 9.16 -30.43
C LYS A 532 -8.42 8.11 -30.57
N ARG A 533 -9.34 8.28 -31.53
CA ARG A 533 -10.39 7.27 -31.78
C ARG A 533 -9.76 6.01 -32.38
N ALA A 534 -10.07 4.82 -31.84
CA ALA A 534 -9.61 3.57 -32.44
C ALA A 534 -10.09 3.51 -33.90
N LYS A 535 -9.18 3.27 -34.86
CA LYS A 535 -9.58 2.96 -36.24
C LYS A 535 -10.52 1.74 -36.16
N LYS A 536 -11.71 1.82 -36.77
CA LYS A 536 -12.57 0.64 -36.90
C LYS A 536 -11.74 -0.39 -37.69
N LYS A 537 -11.43 -1.52 -37.07
CA LYS A 537 -11.10 -2.74 -37.83
C LYS A 537 -12.38 -3.26 -38.44
#